data_AF-A0A3M6K822-F1
#
_entry.id   AF-A0A3M6K822-F1
#
_cell.length_a   1.000
_cell.length_b   1.000
_cell.length_c   1.000
_cell.angle_alpha   90.00
_cell.angle_beta   90.00
_cell.angle_gamma   90.00
#
_symmetry.space_group_name_H-M   'P 1'
#
loop_
_entity.id
_entity.type
_entity.pdbx_description
1 polymer ?
#
loop_
_entity_poly.entity_id
_entity_poly.type
_entity_poly.pdbx_seq_one_letter_code
_entity_poly.pdbx_strand_id
1 'polypeptide(L)' 'MIIGRVLENEKKVKFEEEITCNNCGKKVPGGLQTGASYYQTQEFQKELENFKRNYLCGICRDKKRRD' A
#
# COMPACT_ATOMS: atom_id res chain seq x y z
N MET A 1 -1.77 1.53 6.62
CA MET A 1 -2.30 2.26 5.45
C MET A 1 -3.42 1.44 4.83
N ILE A 2 -4.49 2.06 4.31
CA ILE A 2 -5.57 1.31 3.62
C ILE A 2 -5.21 1.19 2.14
N ILE A 3 -5.34 -0.02 1.57
CA ILE A 3 -5.28 -0.27 0.12
C ILE A 3 -6.66 -0.76 -0.35
N GLY A 4 -7.09 -0.28 -1.51
CA GLY A 4 -8.37 -0.63 -2.11
C GLY A 4 -9.58 -0.15 -1.31
N ARG A 5 -10.60 -1.01 -1.27
CA ARG A 5 -11.92 -0.68 -0.72
C ARG A 5 -12.12 -1.27 0.66
N VAL A 6 -12.79 -0.50 1.52
CA VAL A 6 -13.41 -0.97 2.76
C VAL A 6 -14.86 -0.47 2.77
N LEU A 7 -15.82 -1.38 2.80
CA LEU A 7 -17.24 -1.08 2.91
C LEU A 7 -17.61 -0.68 4.35
N GLU A 8 -18.73 0.04 4.49
CA GLU A 8 -19.30 0.36 5.80
C GLU A 8 -19.68 -0.94 6.54
N ASN A 9 -19.31 -1.04 7.81
CA ASN A 9 -19.51 -2.23 8.67
C ASN A 9 -18.80 -3.52 8.22
N GLU A 10 -17.87 -3.44 7.27
CA GLU A 10 -17.09 -4.58 6.83
C GLU A 10 -15.90 -4.88 7.76
N LYS A 11 -15.58 -6.17 7.92
CA LYS A 11 -14.35 -6.60 8.59
C LYS A 11 -13.13 -6.11 7.83
N LYS A 12 -12.17 -5.54 8.56
CA LYS A 12 -10.85 -5.17 8.02
C LYS A 12 -9.88 -6.32 8.20
N VAL A 13 -9.15 -6.65 7.15
CA VAL A 13 -8.02 -7.60 7.19
C VAL A 13 -6.74 -6.78 7.28
N LYS A 14 -5.91 -7.09 8.28
CA LYS A 14 -4.55 -6.54 8.43
C LYS A 14 -3.54 -7.57 7.93
N PHE A 15 -2.53 -7.12 7.21
CA PHE A 15 -1.50 -7.98 6.64
C PHE A 15 -0.19 -7.20 6.50
N GLU A 16 0.92 -7.93 6.45
CA GLU A 16 2.26 -7.38 6.30
C GLU A 16 2.77 -7.66 4.89
N GLU A 17 3.35 -6.65 4.26
CA GLU A 17 3.95 -6.76 2.93
C GLU A 17 5.34 -6.14 2.92
N GLU A 18 6.25 -6.71 2.14
CA GLU A 18 7.52 -6.04 1.88
C GLU A 18 7.30 -4.85 0.96
N ILE A 19 7.50 -3.64 1.52
CA ILE A 19 7.42 -2.38 0.79
C ILE A 19 8.82 -1.75 0.75
N THR A 20 9.26 -1.43 -0.46
CA THR A 20 10.51 -0.74 -0.71
C THR A 20 10.24 0.57 -1.44
N CYS A 21 10.89 1.66 -1.04
CA CYS A 21 10.82 2.93 -1.75
C CYS A 21 11.44 2.79 -3.14
N ASN A 22 10.66 3.08 -4.18
CA ASN A 22 11.14 2.99 -5.57
C ASN A 22 12.24 4.02 -5.89
N ASN A 23 12.34 5.12 -5.13
CA ASN A 23 13.34 6.16 -5.38
C ASN A 23 14.66 5.95 -4.62
N CYS A 24 14.62 5.47 -3.38
CA CYS A 24 15.83 5.36 -2.55
C CYS A 24 16.14 3.94 -2.07
N GLY A 25 15.35 2.93 -2.47
CA GLY A 25 15.56 1.54 -2.09
C GLY A 25 15.36 1.23 -0.60
N LYS A 26 14.93 2.22 0.21
CA LYS A 26 14.70 2.03 1.64
C LYS A 26 13.52 1.09 1.87
N LYS A 27 13.74 0.01 2.61
CA LYS A 27 12.67 -0.83 3.18
C LYS A 27 11.89 -0.04 4.22
N VAL A 28 10.57 -0.12 4.19
CA VAL A 28 9.68 0.57 5.14
C VAL A 28 8.72 -0.43 5.79
N PRO A 29 8.11 -0.08 6.94
CA PRO A 29 7.09 -0.92 7.56
C PRO A 29 5.94 -1.22 6.61
N GLY A 30 5.57 -2.51 6.56
CA GLY A 30 4.64 -3.13 5.62
C GLY A 30 3.19 -3.19 6.05
N GLY A 31 2.84 -2.60 7.19
CA GLY A 31 1.51 -2.74 7.80
C GLY A 31 0.39 -2.13 6.97
N LEU A 32 -0.35 -3.00 6.27
CA LEU A 32 -1.46 -2.65 5.40
C LEU A 32 -2.78 -3.22 5.91
N GLN A 33 -3.87 -2.62 5.47
CA GLN A 33 -5.21 -3.13 5.74
C GLN A 33 -6.15 -2.93 4.56
N THR A 34 -7.12 -3.81 4.39
CA THR A 34 -8.16 -3.73 3.36
C THR A 34 -9.47 -4.37 3.83
N GLY A 35 -10.56 -4.22 3.08
CA GLY A 35 -11.83 -4.88 3.37
C GLY A 35 -11.73 -6.38 3.11
N ALA A 36 -12.33 -7.21 3.96
CA ALA A 36 -12.29 -8.67 3.82
C ALA A 36 -12.82 -9.19 2.48
N SER A 37 -13.87 -8.55 1.94
CA SER A 37 -14.45 -8.85 0.61
C SER A 37 -13.56 -8.43 -0.55
N TYR A 38 -12.66 -7.47 -0.32
CA TYR A 38 -11.72 -6.98 -1.34
C TYR A 38 -10.39 -7.74 -1.29
N TYR A 39 -10.00 -8.25 -0.12
CA TYR A 39 -8.75 -8.96 0.10
C TYR A 39 -8.62 -10.19 -0.82
N GLN A 40 -7.44 -10.38 -1.41
CA GLN A 40 -7.10 -11.49 -2.32
C GLN A 40 -7.91 -11.56 -3.64
N THR A 41 -8.73 -10.56 -3.95
CA THR A 41 -9.33 -10.44 -5.29
C THR A 41 -8.26 -10.14 -6.35
N GLN A 42 -8.56 -10.40 -7.63
CA GLN A 42 -7.65 -10.05 -8.73
C GLN A 42 -7.39 -8.53 -8.80
N GLU A 43 -8.41 -7.73 -8.49
CA GLU A 43 -8.28 -6.26 -8.43
C GLU A 43 -7.33 -5.85 -7.31
N PHE A 44 -7.48 -6.43 -6.12
CA PHE A 44 -6.59 -6.21 -4.99
C PHE A 44 -5.13 -6.53 -5.33
N GLN A 45 -4.87 -7.67 -5.99
CA GLN A 45 -3.51 -8.05 -6.37
C GLN A 45 -2.89 -7.01 -7.33
N LYS A 46 -3.64 -6.59 -8.35
CA LYS A 46 -3.20 -5.56 -9.30
C LYS A 46 -2.92 -4.23 -8.59
N GLU A 47 -3.79 -3.82 -7.67
CA GLU A 47 -3.61 -2.58 -6.91
C GLU A 47 -2.41 -2.66 -5.97
N LEU A 48 -2.21 -3.80 -5.29
CA LEU A 48 -1.08 -4.02 -4.40
C LEU A 48 0.25 -3.99 -5.17
N GLU A 49 0.33 -4.64 -6.33
CA GLU A 49 1.52 -4.59 -7.19
C GLU A 49 1.81 -3.17 -7.68
N ASN A 50 0.78 -2.47 -8.15
CA ASN A 50 0.91 -1.07 -8.59
C ASN A 50 1.35 -0.16 -7.45
N PHE A 51 0.81 -0.37 -6.25
CA PHE A 51 1.21 0.35 -5.06
C PHE A 51 2.69 0.11 -4.74
N LYS A 52 3.14 -1.15 -4.70
CA LYS A 52 4.54 -1.50 -4.42
C LYS A 52 5.51 -0.88 -5.43
N ARG A 53 5.17 -0.94 -6.73
CA ARG A 53 6.01 -0.37 -7.81
C ARG A 53 6.15 1.15 -7.72
N ASN A 54 5.09 1.84 -7.29
CA ASN A 54 5.05 3.30 -7.28
C ASN A 54 5.33 3.91 -5.90
N TYR A 55 5.56 3.09 -4.88
CA TYR A 55 5.69 3.56 -3.52
C TYR A 55 6.92 4.47 -3.33
N LEU A 56 6.69 5.63 -2.71
CA LEU A 56 7.73 6.53 -2.22
C LEU A 56 7.64 6.61 -0.70
N CYS A 57 8.78 6.47 -0.02
CA CYS A 57 8.85 6.76 1.40
C CYS A 57 8.54 8.25 1.66
N GLY A 58 8.15 8.59 2.89
CA GLY A 58 7.77 9.96 3.25
C GLY A 58 8.81 11.00 2.82
N ILE A 59 10.09 10.72 3.04
CA ILE A 59 11.21 11.60 2.66
C ILE A 59 11.24 11.85 1.15
N CYS A 60 11.22 10.80 0.32
CA CYS A 60 11.28 10.96 -1.14
C CYS A 60 10.01 11.59 -1.70
N ARG A 61 8.85 11.25 -1.14
CA ARG A 61 7.57 11.87 -1.51
C ARG A 61 7.57 13.36 -1.21
N ASP A 62 8.08 13.75 -0.05
CA ASP A 62 8.10 15.15 0.37
C ASP A 62 9.16 15.95 -0.40
N LYS A 63 10.29 15.34 -0.76
CA LYS A 63 11.26 15.93 -1.69
C LYS A 63 10.63 16.19 -3.06
N LYS A 64 9.98 15.18 -3.65
CA LYS A 64 9.31 15.30 -4.96
C LYS A 64 8.20 16.36 -5.00
N ARG A 65 7.63 16.76 -3.85
CA ARG A 65 6.62 17.83 -3.76
C ARG A 65 7.23 19.24 -3.73
N ARG A 66 8.51 19.35 -3.36
CA ARG A 66 9.23 20.62 -3.24
C ARG A 66 10.06 20.95 -4.48
N ASP A 67 10.36 19.94 -5.30
CA ASP A 67 10.97 20.05 -6.63
C ASP A 67 9.91 20.42 -7.68
#